data_AF-E3M9F8-F1
#
_entry.id   AF-E3M9F8-F1
#
_cell.length_a   1.000
_cell.length_b   1.000
_cell.length_c   1.000
_cell.angle_alpha   90.00
_cell.angle_beta   90.00
_cell.angle_gamma   90.00
#
_symmetry.space_group_name_H-M   'P 1'
#
loop_
_entity.id
_entity.type
_entity.pdbx_description
1 polymer ?
#
loop_
_entity_poly.entity_id
_entity_poly.type
_entity_poly.pdbx_seq_one_letter_code
_entity_poly.pdbx_strand_id
1 'polypeptide(L)'
;MKVNKPLTYLSLNCVLKYTDPNIRLQLASVSPGGKSTEKLVPLKVDQLNIKATSFTINDTNYNLGVIRHYPDVTKAPKWALESNAAGGTSLDVGEFGDPITRECQRLTMKEPSDEENSLKFEHFLQLTITSKNGTKLFERMQYNKTITESMDYFLKKFLLGNRANLNVHTVRFDYLPEIGDFRFRSKNLIIGDVDPVRAQNSLDEIASPLESMELFGQKFLMRPHF
;
A
#
# COMPACT_ATOMS: atom_id res chain seq x y z
N MET A 1 -29.65 -24.03 -10.56
CA MET A 1 -28.44 -23.25 -10.91
C MET A 1 -27.42 -24.20 -11.53
N LYS A 2 -26.92 -23.88 -12.73
CA LYS A 2 -25.90 -24.68 -13.43
C LYS A 2 -24.58 -24.50 -12.67
N VAL A 3 -24.02 -25.60 -12.14
CA VAL A 3 -22.69 -25.56 -11.51
C VAL A 3 -21.67 -25.26 -12.63
N ASN A 4 -21.13 -24.05 -12.64
CA ASN A 4 -20.02 -23.70 -13.52
C ASN A 4 -18.83 -24.56 -13.12
N LYS A 5 -18.31 -25.35 -14.08
CA LYS A 5 -17.11 -26.15 -13.85
C LYS A 5 -15.97 -25.22 -13.45
N PRO A 6 -15.37 -25.37 -12.25
CA PRO A 6 -14.25 -24.52 -11.85
C PRO A 6 -13.07 -24.74 -12.80
N LEU A 7 -12.29 -23.69 -13.03
CA LEU A 7 -11.05 -23.81 -13.78
C LEU A 7 -10.16 -24.87 -13.11
N THR A 8 -9.57 -25.74 -13.93
CA THR A 8 -8.55 -26.67 -13.42
C THR A 8 -7.35 -25.87 -12.91
N TYR A 9 -6.57 -26.46 -12.00
CA TYR A 9 -5.35 -25.83 -11.47
C TYR A 9 -4.40 -25.38 -12.59
N LEU A 10 -4.20 -26.21 -13.62
CA LEU A 10 -3.32 -25.88 -14.75
C LEU A 10 -3.85 -24.71 -15.58
N SER A 11 -5.16 -24.69 -15.86
CA SER A 11 -5.80 -23.58 -16.57
C SER A 11 -5.71 -22.29 -15.78
N LEU A 12 -5.99 -22.34 -14.47
CA LEU A 12 -5.91 -21.17 -13.58
C LEU A 12 -4.47 -20.64 -13.48
N ASN A 13 -3.48 -21.52 -13.35
CA ASN A 13 -2.06 -21.14 -13.33
C ASN A 13 -1.65 -20.42 -14.64
N CYS A 14 -2.08 -20.95 -15.78
CA CYS A 14 -1.82 -20.31 -17.09
C CYS A 14 -2.42 -18.90 -17.15
N VAL A 15 -3.70 -18.75 -16.78
CA VAL A 15 -4.36 -17.43 -16.75
C VAL A 15 -3.59 -16.48 -15.84
N LEU A 16 -3.33 -16.88 -14.58
CA LEU A 16 -2.62 -16.04 -13.61
C LEU A 16 -1.21 -15.64 -14.08
N LYS A 17 -0.52 -16.49 -14.85
CA LYS A 17 0.81 -16.16 -15.37
C LYS A 17 0.79 -14.97 -16.34
N TYR A 18 -0.29 -14.77 -17.09
CA TYR A 18 -0.42 -13.75 -18.13
C TYR A 18 -1.39 -12.62 -17.75
N THR A 19 -2.06 -12.68 -16.60
CA THR A 19 -2.89 -11.59 -16.08
C THR A 19 -2.03 -10.49 -15.47
N ASP A 20 -2.43 -9.24 -15.70
CA ASP A 20 -1.85 -8.06 -15.06
C ASP A 20 -1.73 -8.25 -13.53
N PRO A 21 -0.58 -7.88 -12.91
CA PRO A 21 -0.36 -8.08 -11.48
C PRO A 21 -1.44 -7.46 -10.58
N ASN A 22 -1.92 -6.26 -10.91
CA ASN A 22 -2.93 -5.57 -10.10
C ASN A 22 -4.29 -6.25 -10.20
N ILE A 23 -4.68 -6.68 -11.40
CA ILE A 23 -5.90 -7.46 -11.61
C ILE A 23 -5.84 -8.78 -10.82
N ARG A 24 -4.70 -9.47 -10.81
CA ARG A 24 -4.52 -10.70 -10.02
C ARG A 24 -4.72 -10.46 -8.53
N LEU A 25 -4.07 -9.43 -7.99
CA LEU A 25 -4.13 -9.11 -6.57
C LEU A 25 -5.56 -8.74 -6.13
N GLN A 26 -6.28 -7.98 -6.96
CA GLN A 26 -7.69 -7.64 -6.72
C GLN A 26 -8.62 -8.86 -6.83
N LEU A 27 -8.41 -9.76 -7.80
CA LEU A 27 -9.20 -10.99 -7.90
C LEU A 27 -9.00 -11.90 -6.67
N ALA A 28 -7.77 -11.95 -6.14
CA ALA A 28 -7.45 -12.70 -4.94
C ALA A 28 -8.00 -12.09 -3.64
N SER A 29 -8.28 -10.79 -3.60
CA SER A 29 -8.94 -10.18 -2.44
C SER A 29 -10.44 -10.49 -2.40
N VAL A 30 -11.09 -10.61 -3.56
CA VAL A 30 -12.53 -10.91 -3.66
C VAL A 30 -12.84 -12.42 -3.54
N SER A 31 -11.89 -13.30 -3.89
CA SER A 31 -12.11 -14.76 -3.90
C SER A 31 -11.14 -15.55 -3.00
N PRO A 32 -11.60 -16.11 -1.86
CA PRO A 32 -10.75 -16.88 -0.95
C PRO A 32 -10.13 -18.13 -1.60
N GLY A 33 -10.87 -18.82 -2.47
CA GLY A 33 -10.41 -20.05 -3.13
C GLY A 33 -9.29 -19.84 -4.16
N GLY A 34 -9.22 -18.66 -4.78
CA GLY A 34 -8.17 -18.31 -5.74
C GLY A 34 -6.90 -17.78 -5.08
N LYS A 35 -7.00 -17.28 -3.84
CA LYS A 35 -5.90 -16.60 -3.13
C LYS A 35 -4.68 -17.48 -2.96
N SER A 36 -4.84 -18.74 -2.55
CA SER A 36 -3.71 -19.65 -2.34
C SER A 36 -2.98 -19.95 -3.64
N THR A 37 -3.71 -20.26 -4.72
CA THR A 37 -3.11 -20.51 -6.04
C THR A 37 -2.46 -19.24 -6.60
N GLU A 38 -3.08 -18.08 -6.45
CA GLU A 38 -2.52 -16.79 -6.87
C GLU A 38 -1.14 -16.54 -6.26
N LYS A 39 -0.98 -16.83 -4.97
CA LYS A 39 0.29 -16.66 -4.24
C LYS A 39 1.36 -17.68 -4.63
N LEU A 40 0.98 -18.86 -5.10
CA LEU A 40 1.95 -19.86 -5.59
C LEU A 40 2.50 -19.53 -6.98
N VAL A 41 1.68 -18.93 -7.84
CA VAL A 41 2.12 -18.52 -9.18
C VAL A 41 2.97 -17.26 -9.07
N PRO A 42 4.23 -17.25 -9.55
CA PRO A 42 5.10 -16.08 -9.50
C PRO A 42 4.40 -14.83 -10.03
N LEU A 43 4.47 -13.75 -9.26
CA LEU A 43 4.03 -12.42 -9.68
C LEU A 43 5.26 -11.69 -10.21
N LYS A 44 5.20 -11.22 -11.45
CA LYS A 44 6.23 -10.38 -12.06
C LYS A 44 5.76 -8.94 -11.96
N VAL A 45 6.55 -8.10 -11.29
CA VAL A 45 6.29 -6.67 -11.16
C VAL A 45 7.43 -5.92 -11.82
N ASP A 46 7.14 -4.89 -12.60
CA ASP A 46 8.19 -4.09 -13.23
C ASP A 46 8.69 -3.03 -12.25
N GLN A 47 7.77 -2.29 -11.62
CA GLN A 47 8.10 -1.25 -10.65
C GLN A 47 7.32 -1.46 -9.36
N LEU A 48 8.02 -1.46 -8.22
CA LEU A 48 7.41 -1.43 -6.89
C LEU A 48 7.96 -0.24 -6.11
N ASN A 49 7.13 0.73 -5.77
CA ASN A 49 7.50 1.81 -4.85
C ASN A 49 6.75 1.66 -3.53
N ILE A 50 7.46 1.60 -2.40
CA ILE A 50 6.89 1.49 -1.06
C ILE A 50 7.12 2.78 -0.28
N LYS A 51 6.04 3.33 0.27
CA LYS A 51 5.98 4.49 1.16
C LYS A 51 5.23 4.12 2.44
N ALA A 52 5.34 4.95 3.47
CA ALA A 52 4.69 4.70 4.77
C ALA A 52 3.17 4.52 4.68
N THR A 53 2.51 5.25 3.77
CA THR A 53 1.03 5.26 3.64
C THR A 53 0.53 4.84 2.27
N SER A 54 1.42 4.40 1.39
CA SER A 54 1.03 3.91 0.06
C SER A 54 2.11 3.02 -0.54
N PHE A 55 1.72 2.21 -1.51
CA PHE A 55 2.67 1.60 -2.42
C PHE A 55 2.13 1.63 -3.84
N THR A 56 3.02 1.53 -4.82
CA THR A 56 2.66 1.56 -6.24
C THR A 56 3.24 0.33 -6.92
N ILE A 57 2.40 -0.41 -7.64
CA ILE A 57 2.78 -1.55 -8.47
C ILE A 57 2.58 -1.14 -9.92
N ASN A 58 3.68 -1.03 -10.65
CA ASN A 58 3.74 -0.47 -12.00
C ASN A 58 3.10 0.92 -12.00
N ASP A 59 1.89 1.04 -12.54
CA ASP A 59 1.14 2.29 -12.66
C ASP A 59 -0.10 2.37 -11.76
N THR A 60 -0.26 1.41 -10.84
CA THR A 60 -1.42 1.35 -9.94
C THR A 60 -0.98 1.69 -8.53
N ASN A 61 -1.54 2.78 -8.00
CA ASN A 61 -1.27 3.27 -6.66
C ASN A 61 -2.30 2.69 -5.67
N TYR A 62 -1.82 2.18 -4.55
CA TYR A 62 -2.60 1.73 -3.41
C TYR A 62 -2.29 2.68 -2.26
N ASN A 63 -3.23 3.55 -1.93
CA ASN A 63 -3.09 4.53 -0.87
C ASN A 63 -3.98 4.16 0.31
N LEU A 64 -3.46 4.30 1.52
CA LEU A 64 -4.21 4.13 2.75
C LEU A 64 -4.31 5.48 3.45
N GLY A 65 -5.53 5.94 3.69
CA GLY A 65 -5.80 7.17 4.42
C GLY A 65 -6.88 7.00 5.48
N VAL A 66 -6.87 7.87 6.48
CA VAL A 66 -7.91 7.91 7.52
C VAL A 66 -9.04 8.81 7.05
N ILE A 67 -10.25 8.27 7.09
CA ILE A 67 -11.49 8.96 6.75
C ILE A 67 -12.36 9.17 7.98
N ARG A 68 -13.26 10.15 7.92
CA ARG A 68 -14.30 10.36 8.95
C ARG A 68 -15.61 9.78 8.47
N HIS A 69 -16.04 8.70 9.08
CA HIS A 69 -17.34 8.08 8.82
C HIS A 69 -18.41 8.70 9.71
N TYR A 70 -19.36 9.39 9.09
CA TYR A 70 -20.54 9.93 9.77
C TYR A 70 -21.67 8.92 9.65
N PRO A 71 -22.33 8.52 10.76
CA PRO A 71 -23.49 7.64 10.71
C PRO A 71 -24.62 8.18 9.83
N ASP A 72 -24.78 9.50 9.82
CA ASP A 72 -25.70 10.21 8.93
C ASP A 72 -24.91 11.08 7.94
N VAL A 73 -24.77 10.57 6.72
CA VAL A 73 -24.03 11.23 5.63
C VAL A 73 -24.66 12.58 5.25
N THR A 74 -25.97 12.77 5.47
CA THR A 74 -26.66 14.02 5.12
C THR A 74 -26.23 15.20 6.00
N LYS A 75 -25.73 14.89 7.20
CA LYS A 75 -25.20 15.87 8.16
C LYS A 75 -23.70 16.05 8.05
N ALA A 76 -23.01 15.20 7.28
CA ALA A 76 -21.57 15.26 7.17
C ALA A 76 -21.13 16.59 6.52
N PRO A 77 -20.14 17.28 7.09
CA PRO A 77 -19.57 18.47 6.47
C PRO A 77 -19.07 18.19 5.06
N LYS A 78 -19.31 19.13 4.13
CA LYS A 78 -18.92 18.97 2.73
C LYS A 78 -17.43 18.70 2.56
N TRP A 79 -16.58 19.42 3.31
CA TRP A 79 -15.12 19.24 3.29
C TRP A 79 -14.71 17.81 3.72
N ALA A 80 -15.46 17.20 4.64
CA ALA A 80 -15.17 15.86 5.12
C ALA A 80 -15.56 14.82 4.07
N LEU A 81 -16.67 15.01 3.37
CA LEU A 81 -17.06 14.16 2.24
C LEU A 81 -16.07 14.26 1.08
N GLU A 82 -15.60 15.47 0.76
CA GLU A 82 -14.57 15.70 -0.26
C GLU A 82 -13.24 15.06 0.13
N SER A 83 -12.80 15.22 1.38
CA SER A 83 -11.60 14.56 1.91
C SER A 83 -11.71 13.04 1.85
N ASN A 84 -12.86 12.48 2.25
CA ASN A 84 -13.11 11.04 2.17
C ASN A 84 -13.09 10.54 0.71
N ALA A 85 -13.68 11.29 -0.23
CA ALA A 85 -13.66 10.94 -1.65
C ALA A 85 -12.26 11.04 -2.28
N ALA A 86 -11.39 11.88 -1.71
CA ALA A 86 -9.99 12.01 -2.10
C ALA A 86 -9.08 10.92 -1.53
N GLY A 87 -9.58 10.06 -0.63
CA GLY A 87 -8.81 8.97 0.00
C GLY A 87 -8.58 9.15 1.50
N GLY A 88 -8.99 10.28 2.07
CA GLY A 88 -8.74 10.63 3.47
C GLY A 88 -7.40 11.32 3.70
N THR A 89 -6.99 11.41 4.96
CA THR A 89 -5.70 11.98 5.37
C THR A 89 -4.63 10.90 5.45
N SER A 90 -3.41 11.21 5.03
CA SER A 90 -2.25 10.33 5.16
C SER A 90 -1.55 10.44 6.51
N LEU A 91 -2.14 11.14 7.48
CA LEU A 91 -1.60 11.34 8.82
C LEU A 91 -2.53 10.69 9.83
N ASP A 92 -1.93 10.07 10.85
CA ASP A 92 -2.70 9.57 11.97
C ASP A 92 -3.42 10.73 12.68
N VAL A 93 -4.68 10.48 13.05
CA VAL A 93 -5.57 11.40 13.75
C VAL A 93 -5.97 10.78 15.09
N GLY A 94 -6.84 11.44 15.88
CA GLY A 94 -7.16 11.17 17.30
C GLY A 94 -6.87 9.76 17.86
N GLU A 95 -6.50 9.59 19.11
CA GLU A 95 -5.83 8.38 19.64
C GLU A 95 -4.42 8.13 19.04
N PHE A 96 -4.28 7.88 17.73
CA PHE A 96 -2.97 7.60 17.12
C PHE A 96 -2.20 8.85 16.64
N GLY A 97 -2.89 9.98 16.47
CA GLY A 97 -2.28 11.18 15.91
C GLY A 97 -1.29 11.84 16.85
N ASP A 98 -0.17 12.30 16.31
CA ASP A 98 0.87 13.00 17.06
C ASP A 98 0.34 14.30 17.71
N PRO A 99 0.63 14.59 19.00
CA PRO A 99 0.11 15.76 19.69
C PRO A 99 0.45 17.11 19.02
N ILE A 100 1.65 17.24 18.45
CA ILE A 100 2.09 18.45 17.74
C ILE A 100 1.30 18.59 16.45
N THR A 101 1.12 17.49 15.73
CA THR A 101 0.35 17.47 14.48
C THR A 101 -1.12 17.81 14.74
N ARG A 102 -1.70 17.36 15.85
CA ARG A 102 -3.07 17.75 16.27
C ARG A 102 -3.17 19.25 16.48
N GLU A 103 -2.22 19.87 17.18
CA GLU A 103 -2.26 21.31 17.43
C GLU A 103 -2.03 22.12 16.14
N CYS A 104 -1.10 21.70 15.28
CA CYS A 104 -0.91 22.33 13.97
C CYS A 104 -2.17 22.24 13.09
N GLN A 105 -2.88 21.10 13.10
CA GLN A 105 -4.16 20.97 12.39
C GLN A 105 -5.23 21.88 12.99
N ARG A 106 -5.30 21.99 14.33
CA ARG A 106 -6.24 22.86 15.03
C ARG A 106 -6.03 24.34 14.69
N LEU A 107 -4.77 24.75 14.49
CA LEU A 107 -4.40 26.14 14.16
C LEU A 107 -4.58 26.49 12.67
N THR A 108 -4.58 25.49 11.78
CA THR A 108 -4.66 25.71 10.32
C THR A 108 -6.05 25.48 9.74
N MET A 109 -6.93 24.77 10.45
CA MET A 109 -8.32 24.58 10.03
C MET A 109 -9.21 25.75 10.44
N LYS A 110 -10.17 26.08 9.58
CA LYS A 110 -11.29 26.97 9.94
C LYS A 110 -12.05 26.34 11.11
N GLU A 111 -12.35 27.12 12.14
CA GLU A 111 -13.14 26.63 13.28
C GLU A 111 -14.46 26.00 12.77
N PRO A 112 -14.74 24.73 13.12
CA PRO A 112 -15.99 24.09 12.76
C PRO A 112 -17.16 24.84 13.39
N SER A 113 -18.33 24.81 12.76
CA SER A 113 -19.53 25.36 13.41
C SER A 113 -19.91 24.55 14.65
N ASP A 114 -20.70 25.14 15.55
CA ASP A 114 -21.21 24.44 16.74
C ASP A 114 -21.99 23.16 16.39
N GLU A 115 -22.70 23.18 15.26
CA GLU A 115 -23.39 22.00 14.73
C GLU A 115 -22.39 20.92 14.31
N GLU A 116 -21.30 21.27 13.62
CA GLU A 116 -20.25 20.33 13.20
C GLU A 116 -19.51 19.72 14.39
N ASN A 117 -19.25 20.49 15.44
CA ASN A 117 -18.64 20.00 16.69
C ASN A 117 -19.53 19.01 17.44
N SER A 118 -20.86 19.08 17.25
CA SER A 118 -21.81 18.15 17.86
C SER A 118 -21.93 16.82 17.10
N LEU A 119 -21.45 16.76 15.85
CA LEU A 119 -21.55 15.57 15.02
C LEU A 119 -20.58 14.49 15.49
N LYS A 120 -21.14 13.33 15.82
CA LYS A 120 -20.35 12.14 16.11
C LYS A 120 -19.89 11.51 14.79
N PHE A 121 -18.61 11.24 14.69
CA PHE A 121 -18.02 10.46 13.61
C PHE A 121 -17.05 9.44 14.18
N GLU A 122 -16.79 8.41 13.38
CA GLU A 122 -15.78 7.40 13.65
C GLU A 122 -14.67 7.49 12.60
N HIS A 123 -13.45 7.11 13.00
CA HIS A 123 -12.34 7.02 12.06
C HIS A 123 -12.31 5.63 11.43
N PHE A 124 -12.14 5.57 10.12
CA PHE A 124 -11.89 4.34 9.37
C PHE A 124 -10.65 4.52 8.50
N LEU A 125 -9.95 3.43 8.23
CA LEU A 125 -8.97 3.38 7.16
C LEU A 125 -9.69 3.17 5.84
N GLN A 126 -9.29 3.87 4.79
CA GLN A 126 -9.76 3.69 3.43
C GLN A 126 -8.59 3.36 2.52
N LEU A 127 -8.58 2.14 2.01
CA LEU A 127 -7.71 1.76 0.91
C LEU A 127 -8.32 2.31 -0.39
N THR A 128 -7.58 3.19 -1.06
CA THR A 128 -7.92 3.74 -2.36
C THR A 128 -6.96 3.18 -3.40
N ILE A 129 -7.50 2.44 -4.37
CA ILE A 129 -6.71 1.90 -5.49
C ILE A 129 -6.96 2.78 -6.71
N THR A 130 -5.94 3.43 -7.23
CA THR A 130 -6.02 4.28 -8.43
C THR A 130 -5.11 3.73 -9.52
N SER A 131 -5.68 3.47 -10.69
CA SER A 131 -4.95 3.07 -11.90
C SER A 131 -5.00 4.18 -12.95
N LYS A 132 -4.14 4.12 -13.98
CA LYS A 132 -4.17 5.01 -15.16
C LYS A 132 -5.55 5.11 -15.83
N ASN A 133 -6.35 4.05 -15.72
CA ASN A 133 -7.72 4.01 -16.27
C ASN A 133 -8.75 4.74 -15.39
N GLY A 134 -8.33 5.42 -14.33
CA GLY A 134 -9.19 6.20 -13.44
C GLY A 134 -10.05 5.38 -12.48
N THR A 135 -9.93 4.04 -12.49
CA THR A 135 -10.66 3.17 -11.57
C THR A 135 -10.23 3.47 -10.14
N LYS A 136 -11.19 3.91 -9.32
CA LYS A 136 -11.05 4.07 -7.87
C LYS A 136 -11.86 2.99 -7.17
N LEU A 137 -11.16 2.03 -6.56
CA LEU A 137 -11.77 1.10 -5.61
C LEU A 137 -11.55 1.64 -4.20
N PHE A 138 -12.58 1.55 -3.37
CA PHE A 138 -12.48 1.84 -1.94
C PHE A 138 -12.77 0.59 -1.13
N GLU A 139 -11.88 0.26 -0.20
CA GLU A 139 -12.12 -0.72 0.86
C GLU A 139 -11.95 -0.02 2.21
N ARG A 140 -12.95 -0.14 3.09
CA ARG A 140 -12.91 0.50 4.42
C ARG A 140 -12.62 -0.53 5.50
N MET A 141 -11.75 -0.18 6.43
CA MET A 141 -11.29 -1.06 7.51
C MET A 141 -11.32 -0.30 8.84
N GLN A 142 -11.44 -1.03 9.95
CA GLN A 142 -11.36 -0.43 11.28
C GLN A 142 -9.99 0.23 11.48
N TYR A 143 -10.00 1.44 12.04
CA TYR A 143 -8.79 2.18 12.40
C TYR A 143 -8.43 1.88 13.86
N ASN A 144 -7.74 0.75 14.07
CA ASN A 144 -7.36 0.26 15.40
C ASN A 144 -5.84 0.24 15.64
N LYS A 145 -5.09 0.79 14.68
CA LYS A 145 -3.63 0.91 14.63
C LYS A 145 -3.26 2.10 13.76
N THR A 146 -2.00 2.52 13.83
CA THR A 146 -1.49 3.60 12.97
C THR A 146 -1.64 3.26 11.48
N ILE A 147 -1.66 4.29 10.63
CA ILE A 147 -1.69 4.10 9.16
C ILE A 147 -0.50 3.25 8.71
N THR A 148 0.68 3.51 9.27
CA THR A 148 1.92 2.82 8.92
C THR A 148 1.87 1.34 9.29
N GLU A 149 1.49 0.98 10.51
CA GLU A 149 1.32 -0.42 10.92
C GLU A 149 0.26 -1.14 10.07
N SER A 150 -0.79 -0.43 9.70
CA SER A 150 -1.86 -0.94 8.84
C SER A 150 -1.36 -1.15 7.40
N MET A 151 -0.48 -0.29 6.90
CA MET A 151 0.18 -0.43 5.61
C MET A 151 1.13 -1.64 5.60
N ASP A 152 1.91 -1.84 6.67
CA ASP A 152 2.76 -3.02 6.81
C ASP A 152 1.95 -4.32 6.80
N TYR A 153 0.86 -4.34 7.57
CA TYR A 153 -0.08 -5.46 7.55
C TYR A 153 -0.67 -5.68 6.16
N PHE A 154 -1.04 -4.61 5.47
CA PHE A 154 -1.60 -4.68 4.13
C PHE A 154 -0.58 -5.21 3.11
N LEU A 155 0.65 -4.68 3.07
CA LEU A 155 1.74 -5.21 2.24
C LEU A 155 1.95 -6.70 2.51
N LYS A 156 2.07 -7.08 3.79
CA LYS A 156 2.29 -8.46 4.21
C LYS A 156 1.15 -9.38 3.78
N LYS A 157 -0.11 -8.98 3.92
CA LYS A 157 -1.27 -9.84 3.65
C LYS A 157 -1.72 -9.83 2.19
N PHE A 158 -1.71 -8.66 1.56
CA PHE A 158 -2.24 -8.41 0.23
C PHE A 158 -1.20 -8.70 -0.85
N LEU A 159 -0.01 -8.10 -0.75
CA LEU A 159 1.04 -8.27 -1.76
C LEU A 159 1.78 -9.60 -1.57
N LEU A 160 2.34 -9.80 -0.38
CA LEU A 160 3.22 -10.94 -0.09
C LEU A 160 2.42 -12.22 0.18
N GLY A 161 1.49 -12.21 1.13
CA GLY A 161 0.78 -13.39 1.58
C GLY A 161 1.74 -14.52 1.93
N ASN A 162 1.49 -15.73 1.41
CA ASN A 162 2.36 -16.90 1.60
C ASN A 162 3.35 -17.08 0.44
N ARG A 163 3.69 -16.01 -0.30
CA ARG A 163 4.68 -16.08 -1.38
C ARG A 163 6.05 -16.40 -0.80
N ALA A 164 6.77 -17.30 -1.45
CA ALA A 164 8.17 -17.59 -1.10
C ALA A 164 9.12 -16.47 -1.57
N ASN A 165 8.77 -15.77 -2.65
CA ASN A 165 9.54 -14.66 -3.20
C ASN A 165 8.62 -13.74 -4.01
N LEU A 166 9.05 -12.50 -4.19
CA LEU A 166 8.43 -11.52 -5.09
C LEU A 166 9.51 -11.00 -6.04
N ASN A 167 9.33 -11.25 -7.34
CA ASN A 167 10.26 -10.82 -8.37
C ASN A 167 9.80 -9.46 -8.89
N VAL A 168 10.64 -8.46 -8.69
CA VAL A 168 10.43 -7.08 -9.08
C VAL A 168 11.59 -6.68 -10.00
N HIS A 169 11.36 -5.95 -11.09
CA HIS A 169 12.48 -5.47 -11.91
C HIS A 169 13.21 -4.31 -11.22
N THR A 170 12.46 -3.35 -10.69
CA THR A 170 12.97 -2.24 -9.88
C THR A 170 12.13 -2.06 -8.62
N VAL A 171 12.77 -2.05 -7.46
CA VAL A 171 12.14 -1.73 -6.18
C VAL A 171 12.66 -0.40 -5.66
N ARG A 172 11.74 0.43 -5.19
CA ARG A 172 12.01 1.69 -4.52
C ARG A 172 11.49 1.65 -3.10
N PHE A 173 12.34 2.05 -2.16
CA PHE A 173 11.94 2.25 -0.76
C PHE A 173 12.05 3.73 -0.42
N ASP A 174 10.90 4.41 -0.31
CA ASP A 174 10.78 5.67 0.44
C ASP A 174 10.39 5.38 1.91
N TYR A 175 10.12 4.11 2.23
CA TYR A 175 9.85 3.56 3.56
C TYR A 175 10.21 2.07 3.57
N LEU A 176 10.71 1.56 4.69
CA LEU A 176 11.02 0.13 4.87
C LEU A 176 9.97 -0.55 5.74
N PRO A 177 9.14 -1.45 5.17
CA PRO A 177 8.02 -2.04 5.89
C PRO A 177 8.45 -3.16 6.83
N GLU A 178 7.76 -3.33 7.97
CA GLU A 178 8.03 -4.39 8.94
C GLU A 178 7.38 -5.73 8.54
N ILE A 179 7.92 -6.35 7.48
CA ILE A 179 7.38 -7.58 6.87
C ILE A 179 8.06 -8.88 7.34
N GLY A 180 8.88 -8.82 8.39
CA GLY A 180 9.67 -9.94 8.89
C GLY A 180 10.88 -10.25 8.00
N ASP A 181 11.24 -11.53 7.86
CA ASP A 181 12.43 -11.95 7.10
C ASP A 181 12.21 -11.99 5.57
N PHE A 182 11.09 -11.46 5.07
CA PHE A 182 10.80 -11.48 3.65
C PHE A 182 11.79 -10.58 2.90
N ARG A 183 12.41 -11.13 1.86
CA ARG A 183 13.34 -10.41 1.00
C ARG A 183 12.81 -10.32 -0.43
N PHE A 184 12.89 -9.15 -1.03
CA PHE A 184 12.50 -8.93 -2.42
C PHE A 184 13.60 -9.42 -3.37
N ARG A 185 13.21 -9.96 -4.52
CA ARG A 185 14.15 -10.26 -5.61
C ARG A 185 14.06 -9.13 -6.62
N SER A 186 15.09 -8.30 -6.66
CA SER A 186 15.16 -7.18 -7.58
C SER A 186 16.52 -7.08 -8.23
N LYS A 187 16.52 -6.56 -9.46
CA LYS A 187 17.76 -6.23 -10.18
C LYS A 187 18.15 -4.78 -9.95
N ASN A 188 17.17 -3.90 -9.71
CA ASN A 188 17.41 -2.49 -9.50
C ASN A 188 16.83 -2.05 -8.16
N LEU A 189 17.60 -1.27 -7.41
CA LEU A 189 17.20 -0.71 -6.13
C LEU A 189 17.27 0.81 -6.17
N ILE A 190 16.18 1.49 -5.81
CA ILE A 190 16.15 2.93 -5.60
C ILE A 190 15.91 3.17 -4.10
N ILE A 191 16.83 3.88 -3.48
CA ILE A 191 16.82 4.19 -2.05
C ILE A 191 16.38 5.65 -1.91
N GLY A 192 15.18 5.86 -1.36
CA GLY A 192 14.66 7.17 -1.01
C GLY A 192 15.15 7.60 0.36
N ASP A 193 14.23 8.10 1.19
CA ASP A 193 14.53 8.57 2.56
C ASP A 193 14.55 7.42 3.58
N VAL A 194 15.41 6.43 3.34
CA VAL A 194 15.59 5.26 4.21
C VAL A 194 17.07 4.93 4.35
N ASP A 195 17.42 4.19 5.40
CA ASP A 195 18.78 3.71 5.59
C ASP A 195 19.21 2.78 4.44
N PRO A 196 20.31 3.10 3.72
CA PRO A 196 20.73 2.33 2.55
C PRO A 196 21.08 0.87 2.87
N VAL A 197 21.69 0.61 4.03
CA VAL A 197 22.10 -0.73 4.44
C VAL A 197 20.87 -1.59 4.72
N ARG A 198 19.87 -1.05 5.43
CA ARG A 198 18.59 -1.74 5.66
C ARG A 198 17.81 -1.96 4.37
N ALA A 199 17.84 -1.00 3.43
CA ALA A 199 17.19 -1.15 2.13
C ALA A 199 17.82 -2.28 1.31
N GLN A 200 19.15 -2.35 1.26
CA GLN A 200 19.87 -3.43 0.61
C GLN A 200 19.62 -4.79 1.29
N ASN A 201 19.64 -4.84 2.62
CA ASN A 201 19.34 -6.06 3.40
C ASN A 201 17.91 -6.59 3.20
N SER A 202 17.01 -5.77 2.66
CA SER A 202 15.65 -6.18 2.29
C SER A 202 15.61 -6.97 0.98
N LEU A 203 16.75 -7.21 0.32
CA LEU A 203 16.86 -7.95 -0.94
C LEU A 203 17.49 -9.33 -0.79
N ASP A 204 17.05 -10.25 -1.66
CA ASP A 204 17.63 -11.58 -1.85
C ASP A 204 18.67 -11.52 -2.97
N GLU A 205 19.83 -10.92 -2.67
CA GLU A 205 20.93 -10.74 -3.63
C GLU A 205 21.59 -12.06 -4.05
N ILE A 206 21.43 -13.12 -3.26
CA ILE A 206 21.94 -14.46 -3.61
C ILE A 206 21.14 -15.03 -4.78
N ALA A 207 19.81 -14.96 -4.70
CA ALA A 207 18.94 -15.46 -5.77
C ALA A 207 18.75 -14.47 -6.93
N SER A 208 18.92 -13.17 -6.68
CA SER A 208 18.78 -12.10 -7.67
C SER A 208 19.80 -10.99 -7.40
N PRO A 209 21.04 -11.13 -7.91
CA PRO A 209 22.07 -10.11 -7.75
C PRO A 209 21.63 -8.75 -8.31
N LEU A 210 22.00 -7.68 -7.60
CA LEU A 210 21.73 -6.32 -8.04
C LEU A 210 22.54 -5.97 -9.30
N GLU A 211 21.88 -5.36 -10.27
CA GLU A 211 22.46 -4.77 -11.47
C GLU A 211 22.66 -3.26 -11.30
N SER A 212 21.80 -2.58 -10.53
CA SER A 212 21.94 -1.16 -10.21
C SER A 212 21.40 -0.79 -8.82
N MET A 213 21.98 0.28 -8.26
CA MET A 213 21.54 0.90 -7.02
C MET A 213 21.63 2.43 -7.13
N GLU A 214 20.53 3.12 -6.87
CA GLU A 214 20.42 4.58 -6.93
C GLU A 214 20.02 5.16 -5.57
N LEU A 215 20.67 6.25 -5.17
CA LEU A 215 20.34 7.01 -3.96
C LEU A 215 19.63 8.30 -4.37
N PHE A 216 18.35 8.41 -4.04
CA PHE A 216 17.51 9.56 -4.33
C PHE A 216 17.42 10.44 -3.08
N GLY A 217 18.31 11.45 -2.95
CA GLY A 217 18.16 12.47 -1.90
C GLY A 217 19.43 12.97 -1.21
N GLN A 218 20.59 12.31 -1.35
CA GLN A 218 21.86 12.83 -0.82
C GLN A 218 23.02 12.58 -1.80
N LYS A 219 23.66 13.67 -2.25
CA LYS A 219 24.96 13.63 -2.93
C LYS A 219 26.00 13.12 -1.94
N PHE A 220 26.30 11.84 -1.96
CA PHE A 220 27.57 11.34 -1.44
C PHE A 220 28.42 10.85 -2.60
N LEU A 221 29.53 11.54 -2.83
CA LEU A 221 30.61 11.07 -3.68
C LEU A 221 31.17 9.78 -3.06
N MET A 222 30.77 8.62 -3.59
CA MET A 222 31.45 7.38 -3.27
C MET A 222 32.87 7.48 -3.82
N ARG A 223 33.87 7.43 -2.94
CA ARG A 223 35.28 7.35 -3.37
C ARG A 223 35.48 6.03 -4.13
N PRO A 224 36.25 6.03 -5.23
CA PRO A 224 36.65 4.78 -5.86
C PRO A 224 37.48 4.00 -4.83
N HIS A 225 37.15 2.72 -4.67
CA HIS A 225 38.03 1.79 -3.98
C HIS A 225 39.34 1.69 -4.78
N PHE A 226 40.45 2.02 -4.12
CA PHE A 226 41.80 1.67 -4.55
C PHE A 226 42.12 0.24 -4.10
#